data_AF-X1C1Y8-F1
#
_entry.id   AF-X1C1Y8-F1
#
_cell.length_a   1.000
_cell.length_b   1.000
_cell.length_c   1.000
_cell.angle_alpha   90.00
_cell.angle_beta   90.00
_cell.angle_gamma   90.00
#
_symmetry.space_group_name_H-M   'P 1'
#
loop_
_entity.id
_entity.type
_entity.pdbx_description
1 polymer ?
#
loop_
_entity_poly.entity_id
_entity_poly.type
_entity_poly.pdbx_seq_one_letter_code
_entity_poly.pdbx_strand_id
1 'polypeptide(L)' 'MIKNKNVMITGAAGFIGSHLTETLLKRENFLILIDNFNDYYSGKEKQL' A
#
# COMPACT_ATOMS: atom_id res chain seq x y z
N MET A 1 0.08 6.83 16.71
CA MET A 1 -0.29 5.71 15.82
C MET A 1 -1.41 6.17 14.90
N ILE A 2 -1.38 5.83 13.60
CA ILE A 2 -2.48 6.12 12.67
C ILE A 2 -3.53 5.00 12.79
N LYS A 3 -4.74 5.33 13.26
CA LYS A 3 -5.88 4.42 13.49
C LYS A 3 -7.18 5.20 13.26
N ASN A 4 -8.20 4.57 12.66
CA ASN A 4 -9.50 5.16 12.30
C ASN A 4 -9.37 6.48 11.52
N LYS A 5 -8.47 6.53 10.53
CA LYS A 5 -8.29 7.66 9.61
C LYS A 5 -8.52 7.24 8.16
N ASN A 6 -8.74 8.25 7.31
CA ASN A 6 -8.67 8.12 5.86
C ASN A 6 -7.23 8.34 5.42
N VAL A 7 -6.63 7.37 4.73
CA VAL A 7 -5.23 7.41 4.32
C VAL A 7 -5.13 7.10 2.84
N MET A 8 -4.41 7.95 2.09
CA MET A 8 -4.06 7.69 0.70
C MET A 8 -2.62 7.18 0.61
N ILE A 9 -2.42 6.07 -0.09
CA ILE A 9 -1.11 5.45 -0.28
C ILE A 9 -0.82 5.40 -1.77
N THR A 10 0.27 6.05 -2.20
CA THR A 10 0.81 5.95 -3.56
C THR A 10 1.92 4.91 -3.62
N GLY A 11 2.00 4.14 -4.70
CA GLY A 11 2.93 3.01 -4.77
C GLY A 11 2.48 1.82 -3.90
N ALA A 12 1.17 1.68 -3.70
CA ALA A 12 0.57 0.72 -2.76
C ALA A 12 0.82 -0.74 -3.12
N ALA A 13 1.09 -1.06 -4.38
CA ALA A 13 1.42 -2.42 -4.83
C ALA A 13 2.94 -2.71 -4.76
N GLY A 14 3.77 -1.69 -4.51
CA GLY A 14 5.20 -1.87 -4.31
C GLY A 14 5.56 -2.48 -2.95
N PHE A 15 6.81 -2.91 -2.79
CA PHE A 15 7.32 -3.59 -1.58
C PHE A 15 6.94 -2.87 -0.28
N ILE A 16 7.20 -1.56 -0.16
CA ILE A 16 6.87 -0.80 1.06
C ILE A 16 5.36 -0.54 1.15
N GLY A 17 4.73 -0.23 0.02
CA GLY A 17 3.31 0.10 -0.04
C GLY A 17 2.41 -1.05 0.41
N SER A 18 2.74 -2.28 0.03
CA SER A 18 1.96 -3.47 0.37
C SER A 18 1.99 -3.77 1.87
N HIS A 19 3.18 -3.75 2.49
CA HIS A 19 3.36 -3.97 3.92
C HIS A 19 2.76 -2.83 4.76
N LEU A 20 2.86 -1.59 4.29
CA LEU A 20 2.23 -0.44 4.94
C LEU A 20 0.70 -0.56 4.87
N THR A 21 0.16 -0.92 3.71
CA THR A 21 -1.27 -1.16 3.49
C THR A 21 -1.78 -2.21 4.46
N GLU A 22 -1.13 -3.37 4.55
CA GLU A 22 -1.51 -4.45 5.46
C GLU A 22 -1.52 -3.96 6.93
N THR A 23 -0.48 -3.22 7.33
CA THR A 23 -0.34 -2.69 8.69
C THR A 23 -1.43 -1.68 9.03
N LEU A 24 -1.78 -0.79 8.10
CA LEU A 24 -2.79 0.25 8.32
C LEU A 24 -4.22 -0.31 8.23
N LEU A 25 -4.44 -1.33 7.39
CA LEU A 25 -5.73 -2.01 7.28
C LEU A 25 -6.09 -2.73 8.59
N LYS A 26 -5.12 -3.41 9.22
CA LYS A 26 -5.28 -4.03 10.56
C LYS A 26 -5.62 -3.03 11.67
N ARG A 27 -5.47 -1.73 11.41
CA ARG A 27 -5.73 -0.63 12.36
C ARG A 27 -7.03 0.11 12.05
N GLU A 28 -7.97 -0.52 11.35
CA GLU A 28 -9.31 0.04 11.06
C GLU A 28 -9.25 1.39 10.32
N ASN A 29 -8.21 1.61 9.50
CA ASN A 29 -8.15 2.78 8.64
C ASN A 29 -8.92 2.51 7.34
N PHE A 30 -9.51 3.57 6.78
CA PHE A 30 -10.02 3.56 5.43
C PHE A 30 -8.89 3.95 4.47
N LEU A 31 -8.57 3.07 3.52
CA LEU A 31 -7.42 3.24 2.64
C LEU A 31 -7.85 3.51 1.20
N ILE A 32 -7.23 4.51 0.58
CA ILE A 32 -7.27 4.75 -0.86
C ILE A 32 -5.89 4.39 -1.40
N LEU A 33 -5.83 3.36 -2.24
CA LEU A 33 -4.57 2.81 -2.74
C LEU A 33 -4.40 3.17 -4.22
N ILE A 34 -3.26 3.77 -4.56
CA ILE A 34 -2.93 4.19 -5.94
C ILE A 34 -1.58 3.58 -6.31
N ASP A 35 -1.51 2.91 -7.45
CA ASP A 35 -0.27 2.44 -8.04
C ASP A 35 -0.35 2.55 -9.57
N ASN A 36 0.79 2.75 -10.22
CA ASN A 36 0.89 2.82 -11.68
C ASN A 36 1.44 1.54 -12.31
N PHE A 37 1.81 0.54 -11.50
CA PHE A 37 2.42 -0.73 -11.94
C PHE A 37 3.58 -0.52 -12.93
N ASN A 38 4.39 0.52 -12.74
CA ASN A 38 5.53 0.77 -13.61
C ASN A 38 6.67 -0.23 -13.33
N ASP A 39 7.10 -0.87 -14.41
CA ASP A 39 8.19 -1.85 -14.52
C ASP A 39 9.59 -1.33 -14.14
N TYR A 40 9.73 -0.05 -13.76
CA TYR A 40 10.99 0.57 -13.37
C TYR A 40 11.80 -0.23 -12.33
N TYR A 41 11.12 -1.02 -11.49
CA TYR A 41 11.76 -2.06 -10.69
C TYR A 41 11.11 -3.41 -11.05
N SER A 42 11.86 -4.26 -11.73
CA SER A 42 11.41 -5.63 -12.04
C SER A 42 11.22 -6.44 -10.75
N GLY A 43 10.10 -7.18 -10.66
CA GLY A 43 9.82 -8.11 -9.56
C GLY A 43 8.85 -7.62 -8.47
N LYS A 44 8.17 -6.48 -8.67
CA LYS A 44 7.11 -5.99 -7.76
C LYS A 44 5.84 -6.85 -7.80
N GLU A 45 5.51 -7.46 -8.94
CA GLU A 45 4.30 -8.27 -9.14
C GLU A 45 4.22 -9.52 -8.23
N LYS A 46 5.35 -9.99 -7.70
CA LYS A 46 5.44 -11.31 -7.04
C LYS A 46 4.92 -11.37 -5.59
N GLN A 47 4.42 -10.26 -5.04
CA GLN A 47 4.03 -10.18 -3.63
C GLN A 47 2.52 -9.97 -3.39
N LEU A 48 1.70 -10.06 -4.43
CA LEU A 48 0.24 -10.08 -4.30
C LEU A 48 -0.29 -11.51 -4.16
#